data_AF-A0A377BPQ9-F1
#
_entry.id   AF-A0A377BPQ9-F1
#
_cell.length_a   1.000
_cell.length_b   1.000
_cell.length_c   1.000
_cell.angle_alpha   90.00
_cell.angle_beta   90.00
_cell.angle_gamma   90.00
#
_symmetry.space_group_name_H-M   'P 1'
#
loop_
_entity.id
_entity.type
_entity.pdbx_description
1 polymer ?
#
loop_
_entity_poly.entity_id
_entity_poly.type
_entity_poly.pdbx_seq_one_letter_code
_entity_poly.pdbx_strand_id
1 'polypeptide(L)' 'MSHTIRDKQKLKARASKIQGQVVALKKMLDEPHECAAVLQQIAAIRGAVTV' A
#
# COMPACT_ATOMS: atom_id res chain seq x y z
N MET A 1 -20.36 14.25 -2.83
CA MET A 1 -19.24 13.81 -3.70
C MET A 1 -18.31 14.98 -4.11
N SER A 2 -18.13 15.99 -3.26
CA SER A 2 -17.25 17.15 -3.52
C SER A 2 -15.84 17.01 -2.88
N HIS A 3 -15.65 16.05 -1.98
CA HIS A 3 -14.38 15.82 -1.27
C HIS A 3 -13.31 15.13 -2.13
N THR A 4 -13.68 14.30 -3.10
CA THR A 4 -12.72 13.59 -3.97
C THR A 4 -12.00 14.52 -4.95
N ILE A 5 -12.59 15.68 -5.25
CA ILE A 5 -11.98 16.72 -6.11
C ILE A 5 -11.13 17.68 -5.26
N ARG A 6 -11.59 18.05 -4.05
CA ARG A 6 -10.89 18.99 -3.17
C ARG A 6 -9.64 18.39 -2.52
N ASP A 7 -9.68 17.11 -2.13
CA ASP A 7 -8.55 16.39 -1.56
C ASP A 7 -7.84 15.48 -2.57
N LYS A 8 -8.08 15.71 -3.88
CA LYS A 8 -7.54 14.88 -4.98
C LYS A 8 -6.04 14.64 -4.88
N GLN A 9 -5.26 15.64 -4.49
CA GLN A 9 -3.81 15.49 -4.31
C GLN A 9 -3.46 14.55 -3.15
N LYS A 10 -4.13 14.70 -1.99
CA LYS A 10 -3.93 13.82 -0.83
C LYS A 10 -4.34 12.37 -1.15
N LEU A 11 -5.48 12.21 -1.82
CA LEU A 11 -5.96 10.90 -2.26
C LEU A 11 -5.00 10.25 -3.27
N LYS A 12 -4.48 11.02 -4.23
CA LYS A 12 -3.44 10.53 -5.15
C LYS A 12 -2.16 10.13 -4.41
N ALA A 13 -1.70 10.93 -3.45
CA ALA A 13 -0.52 10.60 -2.67
C ALA A 13 -0.68 9.30 -1.87
N ARG A 14 -1.86 9.10 -1.25
CA ARG A 14 -2.21 7.85 -0.55
C ARG A 14 -2.24 6.66 -1.51
N ALA A 15 -2.86 6.82 -2.68
CA ALA A 15 -2.87 5.79 -3.72
C ALA A 15 -1.47 5.43 -4.22
N SER A 16 -0.60 6.42 -4.47
CA SER A 16 0.79 6.19 -4.87
C SER A 16 1.59 5.45 -3.79
N LYS A 17 1.37 5.77 -2.51
CA LYS A 17 2.00 5.05 -1.39
C LYS A 17 1.56 3.58 -1.34
N ILE A 18 0.27 3.31 -1.47
CA ILE A 18 -0.28 1.94 -1.52
C ILE A 18 0.31 1.17 -2.71
N GLN A 19 0.38 1.81 -3.87
CA GLN A 19 1.00 1.21 -5.07
C GLN A 19 2.46 0.80 -4.80
N GLY A 20 3.26 1.67 -4.16
CA GLY A 20 4.64 1.35 -3.79
C GLY A 20 4.74 0.14 -2.85
N GLN A 21 3.84 0.04 -1.86
CA GLN A 21 3.79 -1.10 -0.97
C GLN A 21 3.44 -2.41 -1.69
N VAL A 22 2.52 -2.35 -2.67
CA VAL A 22 2.14 -3.51 -3.50
C VAL A 22 3.29 -3.95 -4.41
N VAL A 23 4.03 -3.01 -5.00
CA VAL A 23 5.22 -3.33 -5.81
C VAL A 23 6.28 -4.00 -4.92
N ALA A 24 6.51 -3.49 -3.71
CA ALA A 24 7.43 -4.12 -2.76
C ALA A 24 6.97 -5.54 -2.38
N LEU A 25 5.67 -5.74 -2.12
CA LEU A 25 5.14 -7.07 -1.82
C LEU A 25 5.36 -8.06 -2.98
N LYS A 26 5.18 -7.63 -4.24
CA LYS A 26 5.45 -8.49 -5.40
C LYS A 26 6.92 -8.92 -5.43
N LYS A 27 7.86 -7.99 -5.26
CA LYS A 27 9.29 -8.32 -5.18
C LYS A 27 9.58 -9.29 -4.04
N MET A 28 8.93 -9.11 -2.89
CA MET A 28 9.08 -10.01 -1.75
C MET A 28 8.53 -11.42 -1.98
N LEU A 29 7.66 -11.61 -2.98
CA LEU A 29 7.16 -12.93 -3.37
C LEU A 29 8.07 -13.58 -4.43
N ASP A 30 8.80 -12.78 -5.21
CA ASP A 30 9.75 -13.25 -6.21
C ASP A 30 11.12 -13.62 -5.59
N GLU A 31 11.46 -13.01 -4.45
CA GLU A 31 12.70 -13.23 -3.70
C GLU A 31 12.46 -14.04 -2.41
N PRO A 32 13.44 -14.82 -1.92
CA PRO A 32 13.32 -15.53 -0.66
C PRO A 32 13.27 -14.54 0.52
N HIS A 33 12.09 -14.38 1.10
CA HIS A 33 11.87 -13.63 2.33
C HIS A 33 11.22 -14.51 3.41
N GLU A 34 11.47 -14.15 4.67
CA GLU A 34 10.76 -14.71 5.81
C GLU A 34 9.25 -14.52 5.67
N CYS A 35 8.46 -15.58 5.88
CA CYS A 35 7.00 -15.51 5.79
C CYS A 35 6.42 -14.43 6.71
N ALA A 36 7.02 -14.25 7.89
CA ALA A 36 6.62 -13.20 8.83
C ALA A 36 6.78 -11.79 8.23
N ALA A 37 7.84 -11.53 7.47
CA ALA A 37 8.07 -10.24 6.83
C ALA A 37 7.05 -9.98 5.71
N VAL A 38 6.71 -11.00 4.92
CA VAL A 38 5.67 -10.92 3.89
C VAL A 38 4.30 -10.62 4.52
N LEU A 39 3.95 -11.30 5.60
CA LEU A 39 2.69 -11.07 6.34
C LEU A 39 2.61 -9.68 6.96
N GLN A 40 3.73 -9.17 7.49
CA GLN A 40 3.81 -7.79 8.00
C GLN A 40 3.56 -6.77 6.88
N GLN A 41 4.13 -6.97 5.70
CA GLN A 41 3.90 -6.09 4.55
C GLN A 41 2.43 -6.10 4.11
N ILE A 42 1.78 -7.27 4.10
CA ILE A 42 0.35 -7.39 3.81
C ILE A 42 -0.49 -6.65 4.87
N ALA A 43 -0.16 -6.80 6.15
CA ALA A 43 -0.84 -6.10 7.22
C ALA A 43 -0.69 -4.56 7.10
N ALA A 44 0.49 -4.08 6.70
CA ALA A 44 0.74 -2.66 6.46
C ALA A 44 -0.08 -2.11 5.29
N ILE A 45 -0.21 -2.87 4.19
CA ILE A 45 -1.07 -2.50 3.05
C ILE A 45 -2.54 -2.41 3.48
N ARG A 46 -3.02 -3.40 4.24
CA ARG A 46 -4.39 -3.40 4.78
C ARG A 46 -4.65 -2.15 5.62
N GLY A 47 -3.71 -1.78 6.50
CA GLY A 47 -3.79 -0.55 7.28
C GLY A 47 -3.83 0.71 6.40
N ALA A 48 -3.00 0.79 5.37
CA ALA A 48 -2.95 1.93 4.47
C ALA A 48 -4.22 2.12 3.62
N VAL A 49 -5.01 1.06 3.40
CA VAL A 49 -6.30 1.12 2.68
C VAL A 49 -7.45 1.49 3.61
N THR A 50 -7.42 1.03 4.86
CA THR A 50 -8.51 1.21 5.83
C THR A 50 -8.44 2.51 6.62
N VAL A 51 -7.23 3.08 6.81
CA VAL A 51 -6.97 4.32 7.56
C VAL A 51 -6.75 5.51 6.64
#